data_AF-A0A380FGR1-F1
#
_entry.id   AF-A0A380FGR1-F1
#
_cell.length_a   1.000
_cell.length_b   1.000
_cell.length_c   1.000
_cell.angle_alpha   90.00
_cell.angle_beta   90.00
_cell.angle_gamma   90.00
#
_symmetry.space_group_name_H-M   'P 1'
#
loop_
_entity.id
_entity.type
_entity.pdbx_description
1 polymer ?
#
loop_
_entity_poly.entity_id
_entity_poly.type
_entity_poly.pdbx_seq_one_letter_code
_entity_poly.pdbx_strand_id
1 'polypeptide(L)'
;MLLLGILMIFVTAVFLSRALLSLLVSSNFFKKSYWLFGVKRKERYDINDSKDVHDLKTPYEKIDFVKLAKPLISLSILILIVGAIILFIFRLNLGIDFTSGTRVDFESDHKVSDTKIEKTLAAKDFKPDQVSLGENGKNATVQYKKDLSKEDVSKIKNIIHSNYGHDPTVNTVSPVIGQELAKNAMLALLYASIGIIFIFHSDLNGEWDYLQS
;
A
#
# COMPACT_ATOMS: atom_id res chain seq x y z
N MET A 1 0.35 -4.16 -14.29
CA MET A 1 1.50 -3.35 -13.86
C MET A 1 2.31 -4.01 -12.75
N LEU A 2 1.68 -4.41 -11.63
CA LEU A 2 2.41 -5.04 -10.50
C LEU A 2 3.20 -6.30 -10.88
N LEU A 3 2.60 -7.24 -11.63
CA LEU A 3 3.25 -8.50 -12.01
C LEU A 3 4.51 -8.29 -12.88
N LEU A 4 4.44 -7.40 -13.86
CA LEU A 4 5.61 -7.01 -14.68
C LEU A 4 6.69 -6.36 -13.82
N GLY A 5 6.29 -5.53 -12.85
CA GLY A 5 7.21 -4.91 -11.90
C GLY A 5 7.92 -5.96 -11.03
N ILE A 6 7.20 -6.91 -10.44
CA ILE A 6 7.77 -7.99 -9.62
C ILE A 6 8.73 -8.83 -10.46
N LEU A 7 8.35 -9.20 -11.69
CA LEU A 7 9.21 -9.97 -12.59
C LEU A 7 10.50 -9.20 -12.91
N MET A 8 10.37 -7.92 -13.27
CA MET A 8 11.53 -7.08 -13.60
C MET A 8 12.45 -6.86 -12.39
N ILE A 9 11.87 -6.66 -11.20
CA ILE A 9 12.62 -6.57 -9.95
C ILE A 9 13.33 -7.89 -9.69
N PHE A 10 12.67 -9.04 -9.85
CA PHE A 10 13.31 -10.34 -9.65
C PHE A 10 14.50 -10.54 -10.59
N VAL A 11 14.31 -10.28 -11.90
CA VAL A 11 15.39 -10.37 -12.89
C VAL A 11 16.54 -9.43 -12.54
N THR A 12 16.23 -8.17 -12.22
CA THR A 12 17.27 -7.19 -11.91
C THR A 12 17.98 -7.54 -10.60
N ALA A 13 17.22 -7.85 -9.55
CA ALA A 13 17.75 -8.22 -8.24
C ALA A 13 18.56 -9.52 -8.27
N VAL A 14 18.29 -10.45 -9.18
CA VAL A 14 19.10 -11.68 -9.31
C VAL A 14 20.31 -11.46 -10.21
N PHE A 15 20.12 -10.96 -11.43
CA PHE A 15 21.21 -10.91 -12.41
C PHE A 15 22.11 -9.69 -12.23
N LEU A 16 21.54 -8.50 -12.03
CA LEU A 16 22.34 -7.28 -11.86
C LEU A 16 23.08 -7.30 -10.53
N SER A 17 22.43 -7.74 -9.44
CA SER A 17 23.11 -7.83 -8.14
C SER A 17 24.28 -8.82 -8.20
N ARG A 18 24.10 -10.01 -8.81
CA ARG A 18 25.17 -11.00 -8.97
C ARG A 18 26.31 -10.45 -9.83
N ALA A 19 26.00 -9.77 -10.94
CA ALA A 19 27.01 -9.16 -11.79
C ALA A 19 27.80 -8.06 -11.06
N LEU A 20 27.10 -7.15 -10.37
CA LEU A 20 27.73 -6.07 -9.60
C LEU A 20 28.54 -6.62 -8.43
N LEU A 21 28.01 -7.57 -7.66
CA LEU A 21 28.73 -8.22 -6.56
C LEU A 21 29.95 -8.98 -7.06
N SER A 22 29.85 -9.68 -8.19
CA SER A 22 30.98 -10.39 -8.81
C SER A 22 32.09 -9.41 -9.23
N LEU A 23 31.73 -8.29 -9.86
CA LEU A 23 32.66 -7.22 -10.20
C LEU A 23 33.31 -6.63 -8.94
N LEU A 24 32.49 -6.35 -7.93
CA LEU A 24 32.93 -5.76 -6.67
C LEU A 24 33.90 -6.66 -5.91
N VAL A 25 33.64 -7.96 -5.86
CA VAL A 25 34.53 -8.96 -5.27
C VAL A 25 35.82 -9.09 -6.08
N SER A 26 35.73 -9.16 -7.42
CA SER A 26 36.90 -9.28 -8.30
C SER A 26 37.85 -8.08 -8.21
N SER A 27 37.32 -6.88 -7.90
CA SER A 27 38.10 -5.66 -7.74
C SER A 27 38.99 -5.64 -6.48
N ASN A 28 38.81 -6.59 -5.56
CA ASN A 28 39.44 -6.63 -4.23
C ASN A 28 39.25 -5.35 -3.39
N PHE A 29 38.36 -4.43 -3.78
CA PHE A 29 38.21 -3.11 -3.16
C PHE A 29 37.84 -3.19 -1.66
N PHE A 30 37.00 -4.16 -1.28
CA PHE A 30 36.55 -4.33 0.11
C PHE A 30 37.40 -5.27 0.96
N LYS A 31 38.48 -5.85 0.42
CA LYS A 31 39.32 -6.85 1.12
C LYS A 31 39.99 -6.32 2.40
N LYS A 32 40.07 -5.00 2.58
CA LYS A 32 40.65 -4.36 3.78
C LYS A 32 39.63 -3.52 4.59
N SER A 33 38.38 -3.44 4.13
CA SER A 33 37.35 -2.57 4.72
C SER A 33 36.47 -3.30 5.73
N TYR A 34 37.10 -3.93 6.72
CA TYR A 34 36.43 -4.72 7.77
C TYR A 34 35.39 -3.93 8.57
N TRP A 35 35.52 -2.60 8.63
CA TRP A 35 34.57 -1.72 9.30
C TRP A 35 33.19 -1.70 8.60
N LEU A 36 33.11 -1.85 7.28
CA LEU A 36 31.83 -1.91 6.56
C LEU A 36 31.00 -3.16 6.90
N PHE A 37 31.65 -4.20 7.41
CA PHE A 37 31.00 -5.42 7.86
C PHE A 37 30.67 -5.37 9.37
N GLY A 38 30.86 -4.23 10.03
CA GLY A 38 30.55 -4.06 11.45
C GLY A 38 31.52 -4.78 12.41
N VAL A 39 32.65 -5.29 11.92
CA VAL A 39 33.60 -6.09 12.72
C VAL A 39 34.65 -5.18 13.36
N LYS A 40 34.71 -5.16 14.70
CA LYS A 40 35.71 -4.37 15.43
C LYS A 40 37.08 -5.04 15.37
N ARG A 41 38.16 -4.24 15.42
CA ARG A 41 39.54 -4.78 15.33
C ARG A 41 39.89 -5.83 16.40
N LYS A 42 39.23 -5.78 17.56
CA LYS A 42 39.42 -6.67 18.72
C LYS A 42 38.69 -8.01 18.59
N GLU A 43 37.76 -8.12 17.65
CA GLU A 43 36.94 -9.31 17.39
C GLU A 43 37.44 -10.06 16.14
N ARG A 44 38.65 -9.73 15.66
CA ARG A 44 39.31 -10.38 14.53
C ARG A 44 40.27 -11.44 15.07
N TYR A 45 40.01 -12.68 14.75
CA TYR A 45 40.86 -13.82 15.08
C TYR A 45 41.42 -14.42 13.78
N ASP A 46 42.66 -14.91 13.83
CA ASP A 46 43.25 -15.61 12.69
C ASP A 46 42.64 -17.01 12.59
N ILE A 47 42.60 -17.59 11.40
CA ILE A 47 42.05 -18.95 11.17
C ILE A 47 42.90 -20.01 11.90
N ASN A 48 44.14 -19.66 12.26
CA ASN A 48 45.04 -20.49 13.06
C ASN A 48 44.86 -20.33 14.59
N ASP A 49 44.09 -19.34 15.06
CA ASP A 49 43.66 -19.32 16.46
C ASP A 49 42.65 -20.44 16.64
N SER A 50 42.88 -21.37 17.58
CA SER A 50 41.99 -22.50 17.88
C SER A 50 40.69 -22.07 18.58
N LYS A 51 40.05 -20.99 18.12
CA LYS A 51 38.74 -20.53 18.57
C LYS A 51 37.69 -21.08 17.63
N ASP A 52 36.73 -21.79 18.19
CA ASP A 52 35.59 -22.30 17.43
C ASP A 52 34.68 -21.13 17.03
N VAL A 53 33.93 -21.27 15.93
CA VAL A 53 32.92 -20.29 15.49
C VAL A 53 31.88 -20.04 16.58
N HIS A 54 31.67 -21.02 17.47
CA HIS A 54 30.78 -20.94 18.62
C HIS A 54 31.31 -20.08 19.78
N ASP A 55 32.62 -19.77 19.82
CA ASP A 55 33.22 -18.92 20.86
C ASP A 55 33.21 -17.43 20.49
N LEU A 56 32.73 -17.10 19.28
CA LEU A 56 32.66 -15.74 18.76
C LEU A 56 31.43 -15.02 19.30
N LYS A 57 31.65 -14.09 20.23
CA LYS A 57 30.58 -13.25 20.80
C LYS A 57 30.14 -12.18 19.83
N THR A 58 28.83 -12.05 19.63
CA THR A 58 28.24 -10.97 18.82
C THR A 58 27.62 -9.91 19.72
N PRO A 59 27.50 -8.64 19.27
CA PRO A 59 26.85 -7.60 20.06
C PRO A 59 25.35 -7.86 20.32
N TYR A 60 24.73 -8.74 19.54
CA TYR A 60 23.30 -9.05 19.60
C TYR A 60 22.95 -10.19 20.58
N GLU A 61 23.94 -10.95 21.01
CA GLU A 61 23.78 -12.11 21.91
C GLU A 61 23.27 -11.73 23.31
N LYS A 62 23.42 -10.46 23.69
CA LYS A 62 22.94 -9.91 24.98
C LYS A 62 21.45 -9.58 24.98
N ILE A 63 20.81 -9.52 23.80
CA ILE A 63 19.41 -9.14 23.66
C ILE A 63 18.58 -10.42 23.56
N ASP A 64 17.74 -10.65 24.57
CA ASP A 64 16.79 -11.74 24.57
C ASP A 64 15.51 -11.31 23.83
N PHE A 65 15.50 -11.50 22.51
CA PHE A 65 14.36 -11.18 21.65
C PHE A 65 13.11 -11.99 22.01
N VAL A 66 13.26 -13.20 22.56
CA VAL A 66 12.13 -14.06 22.95
C VAL A 66 11.40 -13.48 24.16
N LYS A 67 12.14 -12.94 25.13
CA LYS A 67 11.54 -12.22 26.27
C LYS A 67 10.80 -10.95 25.83
N LEU A 68 11.31 -10.24 24.83
CA LEU A 68 10.67 -9.04 24.29
C LEU A 68 9.46 -9.35 23.39
N ALA A 69 9.43 -10.52 22.76
CA ALA A 69 8.36 -10.91 21.85
C ALA A 69 6.99 -11.00 22.55
N LYS A 70 6.91 -11.55 23.76
CA LYS A 70 5.64 -11.73 24.50
C LYS A 70 4.85 -10.44 24.72
N PRO A 71 5.42 -9.37 25.30
CA PRO A 71 4.69 -8.11 25.47
C PRO A 71 4.38 -7.44 24.13
N LEU A 72 5.26 -7.53 23.14
CA LEU A 72 5.01 -6.95 21.80
C LEU A 72 3.85 -7.63 21.09
N ILE A 73 3.78 -8.96 21.10
CA ILE A 73 2.67 -9.72 20.52
C ILE A 73 1.36 -9.36 21.22
N SER A 74 1.37 -9.28 22.55
CA SER A 74 0.18 -8.87 23.32
C SER A 74 -0.28 -7.46 22.94
N LEU A 75 0.65 -6.52 22.77
CA LEU A 75 0.32 -5.15 22.35
C LEU A 75 -0.22 -5.13 20.91
N SER A 76 0.38 -5.88 19.99
CA SER A 76 -0.11 -5.99 18.61
C SER A 76 -1.54 -6.55 18.55
N ILE A 77 -1.84 -7.60 19.32
CA ILE A 77 -3.19 -8.17 19.42
C ILE A 77 -4.17 -7.14 19.98
N LEU A 78 -3.78 -6.41 21.03
CA LEU A 78 -4.62 -5.36 21.62
C LEU A 78 -4.94 -4.27 20.59
N ILE A 79 -3.94 -3.80 19.83
CA ILE A 79 -4.12 -2.81 18.76
C ILE A 79 -5.08 -3.33 17.68
N LEU A 80 -4.95 -4.59 17.28
CA LEU A 80 -5.86 -5.21 16.30
C LEU A 80 -7.30 -5.23 16.79
N ILE A 81 -7.54 -5.62 18.05
CA ILE A 81 -8.88 -5.67 18.64
C ILE A 81 -9.48 -4.26 18.73
N VAL A 82 -8.74 -3.29 19.25
CA VAL A 82 -9.21 -1.90 19.36
C VAL A 82 -9.50 -1.32 17.97
N GLY A 83 -8.61 -1.54 17.00
CA GLY A 83 -8.82 -1.14 15.61
C GLY A 83 -10.09 -1.75 15.01
N ALA A 84 -10.33 -3.04 15.24
CA ALA A 84 -11.55 -3.71 14.78
C ALA A 84 -12.82 -3.12 15.42
N ILE A 85 -12.80 -2.79 16.71
CA ILE A 85 -13.93 -2.14 17.41
C ILE A 85 -14.21 -0.76 16.83
N ILE A 86 -13.16 0.05 16.61
CA ILE A 86 -13.29 1.38 16.01
C ILE A 86 -13.92 1.26 14.62
N LEU A 87 -13.42 0.36 13.77
CA LEU A 87 -13.98 0.12 12.44
C LEU A 87 -15.44 -0.32 12.49
N PHE A 88 -15.83 -1.13 13.47
CA PHE A 88 -17.20 -1.59 13.63
C PHE A 88 -18.16 -0.45 14.05
N ILE A 89 -17.74 0.40 14.99
CA ILE A 89 -18.55 1.51 15.51
C ILE A 89 -18.66 2.65 14.50
N PHE A 90 -17.52 3.13 13.98
CA PHE A 90 -17.50 4.31 13.11
C PHE A 90 -17.91 4.00 11.67
N ARG A 91 -17.91 2.71 11.30
CA ARG A 91 -18.11 2.22 9.94
C ARG A 91 -17.10 2.82 8.95
N LEU A 92 -16.99 2.22 7.78
CA LEU A 92 -16.12 2.73 6.73
C LEU A 92 -16.86 3.80 5.91
N ASN A 93 -16.18 4.91 5.62
CA ASN A 93 -16.63 5.87 4.61
C ASN A 93 -16.31 5.31 3.23
N LEU A 94 -17.14 4.37 2.77
CA LEU A 94 -16.96 3.68 1.50
C LEU A 94 -17.14 4.65 0.33
N GLY A 95 -16.19 4.65 -0.61
CA GLY A 95 -16.30 5.42 -1.84
C GLY A 95 -17.47 4.97 -2.71
N ILE A 96 -17.78 5.79 -3.72
CA ILE A 96 -18.86 5.53 -4.69
C ILE A 96 -18.70 4.20 -5.44
N ASP A 97 -17.46 3.70 -5.59
CA ASP A 97 -17.18 2.41 -6.24
C ASP A 97 -17.83 1.22 -5.50
N PHE A 98 -18.18 1.40 -4.22
CA PHE A 98 -18.79 0.38 -3.36
C PHE A 98 -20.20 0.72 -2.88
N THR A 99 -20.61 1.99 -2.98
CA THR A 99 -21.90 2.49 -2.46
C THR A 99 -22.83 2.99 -3.55
N SER A 100 -22.40 2.93 -4.82
CA SER A 100 -23.01 3.55 -6.00
C SER A 100 -23.09 5.07 -5.92
N GLY A 101 -23.25 5.69 -7.08
CA GLY A 101 -23.28 7.13 -7.20
C GLY A 101 -22.52 7.65 -8.40
N THR A 102 -22.33 8.97 -8.42
CA THR A 102 -21.71 9.67 -9.53
C THR A 102 -20.51 10.47 -9.04
N ARG A 103 -19.34 10.19 -9.63
CA ARG A 103 -18.14 11.01 -9.54
C ARG A 103 -18.12 12.03 -10.67
N VAL A 104 -17.75 13.25 -10.33
CA VAL A 104 -17.51 14.31 -11.29
C VAL A 104 -16.14 14.90 -10.98
N ASP A 105 -15.16 14.64 -11.83
CA ASP A 105 -13.81 15.17 -11.72
C ASP A 105 -13.64 16.30 -12.74
N PHE A 106 -13.18 17.47 -12.31
CA PHE A 106 -12.98 18.62 -13.20
C PHE A 106 -11.77 19.47 -12.80
N GLU A 107 -11.25 20.19 -13.78
CA GLU A 107 -10.22 21.19 -13.58
C GLU A 107 -10.83 22.59 -13.66
N SER A 108 -10.23 23.52 -12.93
CA SER A 108 -10.59 24.93 -12.88
C SER A 108 -9.36 25.77 -13.20
N ASP A 109 -9.54 26.79 -14.03
CA ASP A 109 -8.47 27.73 -14.40
C ASP A 109 -7.85 28.43 -13.18
N HIS A 110 -8.67 28.62 -12.14
CA HIS A 110 -8.30 29.30 -10.91
C HIS A 110 -8.43 28.40 -9.68
N LYS A 111 -7.68 28.70 -8.63
CA LYS A 111 -7.83 28.00 -7.35
C LYS A 111 -9.24 28.20 -6.80
N VAL A 112 -9.90 27.10 -6.47
CA VAL A 112 -11.28 27.06 -5.98
C VAL A 112 -11.33 26.46 -4.59
N SER A 113 -12.28 26.92 -3.77
CA SER A 113 -12.57 26.30 -2.47
C SER A 113 -13.72 25.30 -2.60
N ASP A 114 -13.66 24.28 -1.76
CA ASP A 114 -14.72 23.29 -1.53
C ASP A 114 -16.08 23.95 -1.27
N THR A 115 -16.11 24.95 -0.39
CA THR A 115 -17.29 25.74 -0.03
C THR A 115 -17.88 26.50 -1.21
N LYS A 116 -17.05 26.98 -2.14
CA LYS A 116 -17.52 27.69 -3.34
C LYS A 116 -18.16 26.71 -4.31
N ILE A 117 -17.54 25.54 -4.51
CA ILE A 117 -18.08 24.48 -5.36
C ILE A 117 -19.43 23.99 -4.81
N GLU A 118 -19.50 23.72 -3.51
CA GLU A 118 -20.72 23.26 -2.85
C GLU A 118 -21.86 24.28 -3.01
N LYS A 119 -21.61 25.57 -2.80
CA LYS A 119 -22.62 26.62 -2.99
C LYS A 119 -23.07 26.75 -4.44
N THR A 120 -22.15 26.71 -5.41
CA THR A 120 -22.50 26.81 -6.84
C THR A 120 -23.40 25.66 -7.28
N LEU A 121 -23.10 24.44 -6.84
CA LEU A 121 -23.87 23.25 -7.20
C LEU A 121 -25.20 23.17 -6.42
N ALA A 122 -25.20 23.53 -5.13
CA ALA A 122 -26.42 23.60 -4.31
C ALA A 122 -27.41 24.66 -4.83
N ALA A 123 -26.93 25.80 -5.33
CA ALA A 123 -27.78 26.83 -5.94
C ALA A 123 -28.50 26.37 -7.22
N LYS A 124 -28.07 25.24 -7.80
CA LYS A 124 -28.66 24.60 -8.99
C LYS A 124 -29.34 23.27 -8.67
N ASP A 125 -29.68 23.04 -7.39
CA ASP A 125 -30.36 21.84 -6.88
C ASP A 125 -29.53 20.54 -6.97
N PHE A 126 -28.22 20.67 -7.15
CA PHE A 126 -27.26 19.56 -7.17
C PHE A 126 -26.39 19.59 -5.92
N LYS A 127 -26.96 19.30 -4.75
CA LYS A 127 -26.20 19.24 -3.49
C LYS A 127 -25.21 18.06 -3.52
N PRO A 128 -23.89 18.30 -3.44
CA PRO A 128 -22.89 17.24 -3.41
C PRO A 128 -22.82 16.58 -2.03
N ASP A 129 -22.52 15.28 -1.98
CA ASP A 129 -22.32 14.54 -0.73
C ASP A 129 -20.90 14.70 -0.19
N GLN A 130 -19.93 14.81 -1.10
CA GLN A 130 -18.52 15.03 -0.77
C GLN A 130 -17.85 15.83 -1.87
N VAL A 131 -17.05 16.82 -1.47
CA VAL A 131 -16.18 17.59 -2.35
C VAL A 131 -14.74 17.41 -1.88
N SER A 132 -13.81 17.21 -2.81
CA SER A 132 -12.39 17.07 -2.51
C SER A 132 -11.57 17.85 -3.53
N LEU A 133 -10.55 18.56 -3.08
CA LEU A 133 -9.66 19.35 -3.93
C LEU A 133 -8.34 18.59 -4.12
N GLY A 134 -7.81 18.62 -5.34
CA GLY A 134 -6.45 18.17 -5.62
C GLY A 134 -5.40 19.12 -5.03
N GLU A 135 -4.17 18.65 -4.89
CA GLU A 135 -3.07 19.38 -4.22
C GLU A 135 -2.86 20.81 -4.75
N ASN A 136 -3.07 21.02 -6.05
CA ASN A 136 -2.89 22.32 -6.69
C ASN A 136 -4.08 23.29 -6.49
N GLY A 137 -5.19 22.82 -5.90
CA GLY A 137 -6.44 23.58 -5.70
C GLY A 137 -7.19 23.92 -6.99
N LYS A 138 -6.74 23.39 -8.13
CA LYS A 138 -7.35 23.56 -9.46
C LYS A 138 -8.18 22.36 -9.87
N ASN A 139 -7.82 21.17 -9.42
CA ASN A 139 -8.57 19.95 -9.67
C ASN A 139 -9.57 19.76 -8.53
N ALA A 140 -10.80 19.42 -8.86
CA ALA A 140 -11.86 19.15 -7.91
C ALA A 140 -12.56 17.84 -8.26
N THR A 141 -12.86 17.06 -7.23
CA THR A 141 -13.68 15.86 -7.29
C THR A 141 -14.96 16.11 -6.51
N VAL A 142 -16.09 15.93 -7.17
CA VAL A 142 -17.42 16.01 -6.56
C VAL A 142 -18.05 14.62 -6.63
N GLN A 143 -18.57 14.15 -5.50
CA GLN A 143 -19.23 12.86 -5.39
C GLN A 143 -20.68 13.03 -4.95
N TYR A 144 -21.57 12.32 -5.64
CA TYR A 144 -22.97 12.19 -5.32
C TYR A 144 -23.26 10.73 -5.00
N LYS A 145 -23.97 10.44 -3.90
CA LYS A 145 -24.41 9.08 -3.53
C LYS A 145 -25.57 8.56 -4.39
N LYS A 146 -26.20 9.45 -5.16
CA LYS A 146 -27.28 9.10 -6.10
C LYS A 146 -26.72 8.89 -7.51
N ASP A 147 -27.32 7.95 -8.22
CA ASP A 147 -27.16 7.82 -9.66
C ASP A 147 -27.81 9.04 -10.33
N LEU A 148 -27.01 9.84 -11.03
CA LEU A 148 -27.53 10.95 -11.82
C LEU A 148 -27.99 10.43 -13.19
N SER A 149 -29.15 10.90 -13.65
CA SER A 149 -29.64 10.62 -15.00
C SER A 149 -28.71 11.20 -16.06
N LYS A 150 -28.81 10.74 -17.31
CA LYS A 150 -28.00 11.29 -18.42
C LYS A 150 -28.27 12.78 -18.63
N GLU A 151 -29.52 13.19 -18.43
CA GLU A 151 -29.97 14.57 -18.50
C GLU A 151 -29.33 15.41 -17.40
N ASP A 152 -29.25 14.89 -16.18
CA ASP A 152 -28.64 15.61 -15.05
C ASP A 152 -27.11 15.68 -15.17
N VAL A 153 -26.47 14.61 -15.66
CA VAL A 153 -25.05 14.62 -16.00
C VAL A 153 -24.77 15.70 -17.05
N SER A 154 -25.63 15.85 -18.07
CA SER A 154 -25.48 16.91 -19.07
C SER A 154 -25.65 18.31 -18.47
N LYS A 155 -26.60 18.50 -17.55
CA LYS A 155 -26.77 19.78 -16.84
C LYS A 155 -25.54 20.12 -16.00
N ILE A 156 -25.00 19.16 -15.26
CA ILE A 156 -23.80 19.33 -14.43
C ILE A 156 -22.59 19.67 -15.30
N LYS A 157 -22.41 18.97 -16.44
CA LYS A 157 -21.37 19.30 -17.43
C LYS A 157 -21.43 20.76 -17.86
N ASN A 158 -22.62 21.22 -18.26
CA ASN A 158 -22.81 22.60 -18.69
C ASN A 158 -22.55 23.62 -17.57
N ILE A 159 -22.98 23.32 -16.33
CA ILE A 159 -22.74 24.18 -15.18
C ILE A 159 -21.24 24.30 -14.89
N ILE A 160 -20.52 23.17 -14.90
CA ILE A 160 -19.09 23.14 -14.61
C ILE A 160 -18.31 23.84 -15.71
N HIS A 161 -18.59 23.52 -16.98
CA HIS A 161 -17.95 24.18 -18.12
C HIS A 161 -18.16 25.70 -18.07
N SER A 162 -19.39 26.17 -17.79
CA SER A 162 -19.69 27.61 -17.72
C SER A 162 -19.03 28.34 -16.56
N ASN A 163 -18.72 27.66 -15.44
CA ASN A 163 -18.17 28.30 -14.24
C ASN A 163 -16.65 28.11 -14.08
N TYR A 164 -16.10 27.05 -14.67
CA TYR A 164 -14.73 26.60 -14.42
C TYR A 164 -13.92 26.36 -15.71
N GLY A 165 -14.55 26.45 -16.89
CA GLY A 165 -13.86 26.50 -18.19
C GLY A 165 -13.50 25.15 -18.82
N HIS A 166 -13.57 24.05 -18.05
CA HIS A 166 -13.21 22.71 -18.53
C HIS A 166 -14.38 21.74 -18.48
N ASP A 167 -14.39 20.78 -19.41
CA ASP A 167 -15.35 19.68 -19.41
C ASP A 167 -15.03 18.68 -18.29
N PRO A 168 -16.00 18.36 -17.42
CA PRO A 168 -15.78 17.40 -16.36
C PRO A 168 -15.80 15.96 -16.88
N THR A 169 -14.94 15.12 -16.31
CA THR A 169 -15.02 13.66 -16.42
C THR A 169 -16.07 13.16 -15.44
N VAL A 170 -17.09 12.47 -15.96
CA VAL A 170 -18.18 11.94 -15.15
C VAL A 170 -18.13 10.43 -15.17
N ASN A 171 -17.99 9.83 -13.99
CA ASN A 171 -18.00 8.39 -13.78
C ASN A 171 -19.22 8.05 -12.92
N THR A 172 -20.21 7.38 -13.49
CA THR A 172 -21.38 6.90 -12.76
C THR A 172 -21.24 5.40 -12.55
N VAL A 173 -21.41 4.96 -11.31
CA VAL A 173 -21.40 3.54 -10.93
C VAL A 173 -22.78 3.21 -10.40
N SER A 174 -23.52 2.39 -11.14
CA SER A 174 -24.85 1.95 -10.71
C SER A 174 -24.79 0.98 -9.52
N PRO A 175 -25.82 0.93 -8.65
CA PRO A 175 -25.89 0.04 -7.49
C PRO A 175 -25.58 -1.41 -7.79
N VAL A 176 -26.06 -1.91 -8.94
CA VAL A 176 -25.84 -3.29 -9.38
C VAL A 176 -24.35 -3.55 -9.66
N ILE A 177 -23.70 -2.64 -10.39
CA ILE A 177 -22.27 -2.74 -10.74
C ILE A 177 -21.41 -2.58 -9.48
N GLY A 178 -21.77 -1.65 -8.58
CA GLY A 178 -21.06 -1.45 -7.32
C GLY A 178 -21.11 -2.69 -6.41
N GLN A 179 -22.27 -3.34 -6.29
CA GLN A 179 -22.40 -4.59 -5.53
C GLN A 179 -21.60 -5.74 -6.16
N GLU A 180 -21.62 -5.84 -7.49
CA GLU A 180 -20.86 -6.86 -8.21
C GLU A 180 -19.34 -6.64 -8.06
N LEU A 181 -18.87 -5.39 -8.18
CA LEU A 181 -17.48 -5.03 -7.99
C LEU A 181 -17.02 -5.31 -6.55
N ALA A 182 -17.83 -4.95 -5.55
CA ALA A 182 -17.55 -5.24 -4.14
C ALA A 182 -17.45 -6.76 -3.88
N LYS A 183 -18.37 -7.55 -4.44
CA LYS A 183 -18.37 -9.00 -4.32
C LYS A 183 -17.14 -9.62 -4.96
N ASN A 184 -16.79 -9.20 -6.18
CA ASN A 184 -15.63 -9.70 -6.90
C ASN A 184 -14.33 -9.33 -6.19
N ALA A 185 -14.22 -8.11 -5.65
CA ALA A 185 -13.07 -7.68 -4.85
C ALA A 185 -12.92 -8.52 -3.56
N MET A 186 -14.02 -8.80 -2.86
CA MET A 186 -14.01 -9.64 -1.66
C MET A 186 -13.57 -11.08 -2.00
N LEU A 187 -14.08 -11.66 -3.09
CA LEU A 187 -13.68 -12.99 -3.54
C LEU A 187 -12.20 -13.03 -3.95
N ALA A 188 -11.72 -12.03 -4.69
CA ALA A 188 -10.32 -11.93 -5.08
C ALA A 188 -9.40 -11.82 -3.85
N LEU A 189 -9.77 -11.02 -2.85
CA LEU A 189 -9.04 -10.91 -1.59
C LEU A 189 -9.01 -12.25 -0.86
N LEU A 190 -10.15 -12.94 -0.75
CA LEU A 190 -10.23 -14.24 -0.10
C LEU A 190 -9.31 -15.28 -0.77
N TYR A 191 -9.37 -15.40 -2.10
CA TYR A 191 -8.51 -16.32 -2.84
C TYR A 191 -7.02 -15.95 -2.71
N ALA A 192 -6.68 -14.66 -2.74
CA ALA A 192 -5.31 -14.19 -2.53
C ALA A 192 -4.81 -14.52 -1.11
N SER A 193 -5.62 -14.28 -0.07
CA SER A 193 -5.27 -14.61 1.32
C SER A 193 -5.04 -16.10 1.52
N ILE A 194 -5.93 -16.94 0.96
CA ILE A 194 -5.77 -18.40 1.00
C ILE A 194 -4.48 -18.83 0.29
N GLY A 195 -4.21 -18.26 -0.89
CA GLY A 195 -2.97 -18.54 -1.65
C GLY A 195 -1.71 -18.19 -0.85
N ILE A 196 -1.70 -17.05 -0.17
CA ILE A 196 -0.58 -16.64 0.70
C ILE A 196 -0.41 -17.65 1.84
N ILE A 197 -1.50 -18.04 2.53
CA ILE A 197 -1.43 -19.02 3.63
C ILE A 197 -0.84 -20.35 3.14
N PHE A 198 -1.25 -20.84 1.97
CA PHE A 198 -0.72 -22.07 1.41
C PHE A 198 0.78 -21.96 1.07
N ILE A 199 1.19 -20.87 0.44
CA ILE A 199 2.61 -20.63 0.09
C ILE A 199 3.46 -20.63 1.37
N PHE A 200 3.05 -19.86 2.39
CA PHE A 200 3.76 -19.81 3.67
C PHE A 200 3.80 -21.17 4.38
N HIS A 201 2.69 -21.91 4.39
CA HIS A 201 2.65 -23.24 5.00
C HIS A 201 3.59 -24.22 4.31
N SER A 202 3.63 -24.21 2.97
CA SER A 202 4.53 -25.08 2.20
C SER A 202 6.01 -24.78 2.44
N ASP A 203 6.37 -23.50 2.57
CA ASP A 203 7.74 -23.06 2.80
C ASP A 203 8.24 -23.49 4.18
N LEU A 204 7.40 -23.31 5.21
CA LEU A 204 7.70 -23.75 6.57
C LEU A 204 7.93 -25.27 6.65
N ASN A 205 7.12 -26.08 5.96
CA ASN A 205 7.30 -27.53 5.97
C ASN A 205 8.58 -27.97 5.24
N GLY A 206 8.96 -27.29 4.16
CA GLY A 206 10.21 -27.59 3.43
C GLY A 206 11.47 -27.38 4.28
N GLU A 207 11.45 -26.43 5.22
CA GLU A 207 12.54 -26.21 6.19
C GLU A 207 12.64 -27.34 7.23
N TRP A 208 11.50 -27.90 7.68
CA TRP A 208 11.51 -28.99 8.68
C TRP A 208 12.01 -30.32 8.11
N ASP A 209 11.72 -30.61 6.84
CA ASP A 209 12.19 -31.82 6.16
C ASP A 209 13.72 -31.79 5.93
N TYR A 210 14.30 -30.61 5.71
CA TYR A 210 15.75 -30.45 5.50
C TYR A 210 16.57 -30.53 6.80
N LEU A 211 15.96 -30.23 7.95
CA LEU A 211 16.61 -30.31 9.26
C LEU A 211 16.55 -31.72 9.89
N GLN A 212 15.80 -32.65 9.29
CA GLN A 212 15.69 -34.05 9.72
C GLN A 212 16.51 -35.04 8.86
N SER A 213 17.14 -34.58 7.77
CA SER A 213 18.04 -35.36 6.90
C SER A 213 19.52 -35.09 7.19
#